data_AF-A0A960I3C6-F1
#
_entry.id   AF-A0A960I3C6-F1
#
_cell.length_a   1.000
_cell.length_b   1.000
_cell.length_c   1.000
_cell.angle_alpha   90.00
_cell.angle_beta   90.00
_cell.angle_gamma   90.00
#
_symmetry.space_group_name_H-M   'P 1'
#
loop_
_entity.id
_entity.type
_entity.pdbx_description
1 polymer ?
#
loop_
_entity_poly.entity_id
_entity_poly.type
_entity_poly.pdbx_seq_one_letter_code
_entity_poly.pdbx_strand_id
1 'polypeptide(L)' 'DTMPFIPKGRRVCGWGGWGGSLIINDIDRGLTISYVMNRMEGGLVGDMRGASLLAAAFAATD' A
#
# COMPACT_ATOMS: atom_id res chain seq x y z
N ASP A 1 5.41 7.50 -11.28
CA ASP A 1 5.77 6.85 -10.01
C ASP A 1 4.81 5.70 -9.79
N THR A 2 5.27 4.50 -9.49
CA THR A 2 4.43 3.28 -9.42
C THR A 2 3.61 3.18 -8.13
N MET A 3 3.92 3.99 -7.10
CA MET A 3 3.19 4.06 -5.84
C MET A 3 3.08 5.51 -5.32
N PRO A 4 2.08 6.29 -5.76
CA PRO A 4 2.00 7.73 -5.48
C PRO A 4 1.73 8.08 -4.01
N PHE A 5 1.38 7.09 -3.19
CA PHE A 5 1.08 7.24 -1.77
C PHE A 5 2.28 7.05 -0.84
N ILE A 6 3.46 6.69 -1.39
CA ILE A 6 4.68 6.55 -0.59
C ILE A 6 5.29 7.95 -0.34
N PRO A 7 5.48 8.37 0.93
CA PRO A 7 6.13 9.64 1.24
C PRO A 7 7.56 9.68 0.68
N LYS A 8 7.89 10.74 -0.06
CA LYS A 8 9.26 10.97 -0.55
C LYS A 8 10.20 11.25 0.63
N GLY A 9 11.43 10.71 0.56
CA GLY A 9 12.46 10.93 1.58
C GLY A 9 12.31 10.05 2.83
N ARG A 10 11.37 9.11 2.85
CA ARG A 10 11.19 8.13 3.92
C ARG A 10 11.61 6.72 3.46
N ARG A 11 12.15 5.90 4.37
CA ARG A 11 12.55 4.52 4.12
C ARG A 11 11.31 3.63 4.05
N VAL A 12 10.67 3.63 2.89
CA VAL A 12 9.47 2.85 2.62
C VAL A 12 9.71 1.93 1.43
N CYS A 13 9.33 0.66 1.57
CA CYS A 13 9.31 -0.30 0.47
C CYS A 13 7.95 -0.97 0.35
N GLY A 14 7.64 -1.45 -0.86
CA GLY A 14 6.33 -2.01 -1.14
C GLY A 14 6.27 -2.82 -2.41
N TRP A 15 5.24 -3.65 -2.51
CA TRP A 15 4.93 -4.39 -3.74
C TRP A 15 3.42 -4.50 -3.93
N GLY A 16 2.97 -4.35 -5.18
CA GLY A 16 1.60 -4.61 -5.60
C GLY A 16 1.51 -5.94 -6.35
N GLY A 17 0.52 -6.76 -6.02
CA GLY A 17 0.22 -8.01 -6.72
C GLY A 17 -0.93 -7.85 -7.71
N TRP A 18 -0.88 -8.62 -8.79
CA TRP A 18 -1.96 -8.67 -9.77
C TRP A 18 -3.27 -9.09 -9.09
N GLY A 19 -4.37 -8.43 -9.46
CA GLY A 19 -5.68 -8.59 -8.80
C GLY A 19 -5.91 -7.61 -7.66
N GLY A 20 -4.86 -6.91 -7.20
CA GLY A 20 -4.94 -5.73 -6.35
C GLY A 20 -4.34 -5.88 -4.95
N SER A 21 -3.69 -7.00 -4.63
CA SER A 21 -3.04 -7.19 -3.33
C SER A 21 -1.89 -6.19 -3.14
N LEU A 22 -1.58 -5.85 -1.90
CA LEU A 22 -0.60 -4.81 -1.58
C LEU A 22 0.12 -5.12 -0.27
N ILE A 23 1.41 -4.82 -0.22
CA ILE A 23 2.21 -4.78 1.01
C ILE A 23 3.05 -3.50 1.03
N ILE A 24 3.08 -2.84 2.19
CA ILE A 24 3.90 -1.66 2.48
C ILE A 24 4.62 -1.85 3.81
N ASN A 25 5.91 -1.52 3.83
CA ASN A 25 6.71 -1.43 5.04
C ASN A 25 7.30 -0.02 5.14
N ASP A 26 6.88 0.73 6.16
CA ASP A 26 7.46 2.02 6.55
C ASP A 26 8.42 1.78 7.72
N ILE A 27 9.72 1.76 7.42
CA ILE A 27 10.77 1.45 8.40
C ILE A 27 10.95 2.59 9.40
N ASP A 28 10.70 3.84 9.00
CA ASP A 28 10.84 4.98 9.88
C ASP A 28 9.73 5.02 10.94
N ARG A 29 8.54 4.49 10.61
CA ARG A 29 7.43 4.32 11.56
C ARG A 29 7.38 2.97 12.26
N GLY A 30 8.14 1.97 11.81
CA GLY A 30 7.99 0.60 12.29
C GLY A 30 6.62 0.00 11.95
N LEU A 31 6.04 0.38 10.81
CA LEU A 31 4.68 0.05 10.41
C LEU A 31 4.67 -0.85 9.16
N THR A 32 3.91 -1.96 9.23
CA THR A 32 3.65 -2.85 8.09
C THR A 32 2.16 -2.94 7.84
N ILE A 33 1.75 -2.75 6.58
CA ILE A 33 0.35 -2.78 6.15
C ILE A 33 0.21 -3.75 4.98
N SER A 34 -0.68 -4.73 5.11
CA SER A 34 -0.97 -5.72 4.07
C SER A 34 -2.46 -5.76 3.74
N TYR A 35 -2.77 -5.78 2.45
CA TYR A 35 -4.12 -6.00 1.93
C TYR A 35 -4.11 -7.21 0.99
N VAL A 36 -4.99 -8.17 1.29
CA VAL A 36 -5.14 -9.42 0.56
C VAL A 36 -6.62 -9.63 0.26
N MET A 37 -6.93 -10.05 -0.96
CA MET A 37 -8.29 -10.37 -1.41
C MET A 37 -8.28 -11.59 -2.33
N ASN A 38 -9.45 -12.19 -2.51
CA ASN A 38 -9.70 -13.23 -3.51
C ASN A 38 -10.47 -12.72 -4.74
N ARG A 39 -11.16 -11.58 -4.62
CA ARG A 39 -11.82 -10.92 -5.74
C ARG A 39 -10.84 -10.01 -6.48
N MET A 40 -10.27 -10.54 -7.55
CA MET A 40 -9.33 -9.84 -8.41
C MET A 40 -10.00 -8.77 -9.26
N GLU A 41 -9.32 -7.64 -9.44
CA GLU A 41 -9.64 -6.63 -10.46
C GLU A 41 -8.59 -6.66 -11.58
N GLY A 42 -8.89 -6.06 -12.74
CA GLY A 42 -8.03 -6.15 -13.92
C GLY A 42 -6.67 -5.43 -13.84
N GLY A 43 -6.38 -4.74 -12.73
CA GLY A 43 -5.17 -3.93 -12.56
C GLY A 43 -3.96 -4.70 -12.01
N LEU A 44 -2.77 -4.34 -12.48
CA LEU A 44 -1.49 -4.78 -11.92
C LEU A 44 -1.11 -3.97 -10.66
N VAL A 45 -1.47 -2.69 -10.63
CA VAL A 45 -1.24 -1.74 -9.53
C VAL A 45 -2.40 -0.73 -9.48
N GLY A 46 -2.54 -0.01 -8.36
CA GLY A 46 -3.51 1.09 -8.25
C GLY A 46 -4.94 0.66 -7.86
N ASP A 47 -5.08 -0.49 -7.21
CA ASP A 47 -6.36 -0.89 -6.64
C ASP A 47 -6.77 0.04 -5.49
N MET A 48 -7.90 0.73 -5.67
CA MET A 48 -8.39 1.72 -4.70
C MET A 48 -8.80 1.11 -3.35
N ARG A 49 -9.12 -0.19 -3.30
CA ARG A 49 -9.47 -0.89 -2.05
C ARG A 49 -8.24 -0.99 -1.15
N GLY A 50 -7.11 -1.42 -1.71
CA GLY A 50 -5.84 -1.46 -0.99
C GLY A 50 -5.31 -0.07 -0.65
N ALA A 51 -5.39 0.86 -1.60
CA ALA A 51 -4.91 2.24 -1.39
C ALA A 51 -5.70 3.00 -0.31
N SER A 52 -7.02 2.80 -0.22
CA SER A 52 -7.85 3.45 0.80
C SER A 52 -7.55 2.93 2.21
N LEU A 53 -7.36 1.62 2.37
CA LEU A 53 -6.92 1.03 3.64
C LEU A 53 -5.53 1.51 4.05
N LEU A 54 -4.61 1.60 3.09
CA LEU A 54 -3.28 2.13 3.32
C LEU A 54 -3.31 3.58 3.79
N ALA A 55 -4.08 4.44 3.12
CA ALA A 55 -4.23 5.84 3.49
C ALA A 55 -4.83 6.00 4.89
N ALA A 56 -5.85 5.20 5.23
CA ALA A 56 -6.44 5.21 6.56
C ALA A 56 -5.46 4.76 7.65
N ALA A 57 -4.66 3.72 7.40
CA ALA A 57 -3.67 3.23 8.34
C ALA A 57 -2.51 4.24 8.56
N PHE A 58 -2.05 4.92 7.51
CA PHE A 58 -1.08 6.01 7.67
C PHE A 58 -1.66 7.17 8.47
N ALA A 59 -2.90 7.58 8.20
CA ALA A 59 -3.54 8.68 8.93
C ALA A 59 -3.79 8.35 10.42
N ALA A 60 -4.00 7.08 10.77
CA ALA A 60 -4.18 6.64 12.16
C ALA A 60 -2.86 6.51 12.95
N THR A 61 -1.72 6.56 12.25
CA THR A 61 -0.38 6.35 12.83
C THR A 61 0.56 7.53 12.57
N ASP A 62 0.02 8.62 12.04
CA ASP A 62 0.60 9.97 12.07
C ASP A 62 0.31 10.62 13.42
#